data_AF-A0A7S1G5B4-F1
#
_entry.id   AF-A0A7S1G5B4-F1
#
_cell.length_a   1.000
_cell.length_b   1.000
_cell.length_c   1.000
_cell.angle_alpha   90.00
_cell.angle_beta   90.00
_cell.angle_gamma   90.00
#
_symmetry.space_group_name_H-M   'P 1'
#
loop_
_entity.id
_entity.type
_entity.pdbx_description
1 polymer ?
#
loop_
_entity_poly.entity_id
_entity_poly.type
_entity_poly.pdbx_seq_one_letter_code
_entity_poly.pdbx_strand_id
1 'polypeptide(L)'
;SGNAKEANNCLLFLSYLVVFGTVHADILCDVVRQLTARMREEDVELILLIFQNAGFHLRANHPAALHELLSEVQRRAKQALDGEDDGGITDRTRVQMMLDTILDLRNNRQRASHKAGLERGVQLRKWVNRQAAKTTEV
;
A
#
# COMPACT_ATOMS: atom_id res chain seq x y z
N SER A 1 13.91 -1.19 -15.16
CA SER A 1 15.05 -0.24 -15.12
C SER A 1 15.49 -0.04 -13.67
N GLY A 2 16.64 0.59 -13.41
CA GLY A 2 17.08 0.95 -12.04
C GLY A 2 16.04 1.80 -11.30
N ASN A 3 15.43 2.76 -12.01
CA ASN A 3 14.44 3.69 -11.46
C ASN A 3 13.20 2.98 -10.87
N ALA A 4 12.72 1.89 -11.47
CA ALA A 4 11.58 1.14 -10.94
C ALA A 4 11.91 0.45 -9.61
N LYS A 5 13.14 -0.07 -9.46
CA LYS A 5 13.61 -0.68 -8.21
C LYS A 5 13.76 0.37 -7.10
N GLU A 6 14.29 1.54 -7.45
CA GLU A 6 14.42 2.66 -6.52
C GLU A 6 13.05 3.13 -6.03
N ALA A 7 12.09 3.35 -6.94
CA ALA A 7 10.73 3.72 -6.58
C ALA A 7 10.07 2.69 -5.65
N ASN A 8 10.18 1.39 -5.97
CA ASN A 8 9.67 0.32 -5.11
C ASN A 8 10.31 0.34 -3.72
N ASN A 9 11.63 0.49 -3.64
CA ASN A 9 12.35 0.52 -2.36
C ASN A 9 11.96 1.74 -1.53
N CYS A 10 11.86 2.92 -2.14
CA CYS A 10 11.43 4.14 -1.47
C CYS A 10 10.01 4.02 -0.92
N LEU A 11 9.06 3.50 -1.71
CA LEU A 11 7.68 3.32 -1.24
C LEU A 11 7.56 2.22 -0.19
N LEU A 12 8.34 1.15 -0.29
CA LEU A 12 8.39 0.11 0.74
C LEU A 12 8.93 0.66 2.06
N PHE A 13 10.01 1.45 1.98
CA PHE A 13 10.57 2.14 3.15
C PHE A 13 9.55 3.09 3.78
N LEU A 14 8.89 3.92 2.96
CA LEU A 14 7.84 4.84 3.43
C LEU A 14 6.65 4.09 4.05
N SER A 15 6.24 2.97 3.46
CA SER A 15 5.21 2.09 3.99
C SER A 15 5.56 1.61 5.40
N TYR A 16 6.82 1.23 5.62
CA TYR A 16 7.29 0.84 6.93
C TYR A 16 7.33 2.01 7.93
N LEU A 17 7.73 3.21 7.53
CA LEU A 17 7.70 4.39 8.41
C LEU A 17 6.28 4.69 8.93
N VAL A 18 5.26 4.53 8.08
CA VAL A 18 3.86 4.66 8.52
C VAL A 18 3.45 3.50 9.44
N VAL A 19 3.84 2.26 9.13
CA VAL A 19 3.57 1.09 10.00
C VAL A 19 4.26 1.21 11.36
N PHE A 20 5.41 1.88 11.44
CA PHE A 20 6.10 2.21 12.69
C PHE A 20 5.49 3.41 13.43
N GLY A 21 4.59 4.16 12.80
CA GLY A 21 4.05 5.40 13.34
C GLY A 21 5.06 6.55 13.37
N THR A 22 6.15 6.45 12.61
CA THR A 22 7.17 7.50 12.48
C THR A 22 6.69 8.64 11.58
N VAL A 23 5.84 8.31 10.60
CA VAL A 23 5.25 9.28 9.66
C VAL A 23 3.74 9.09 9.65
N HIS A 24 3.00 10.19 9.49
CA HIS A 24 1.54 10.16 9.42
C HIS A 24 1.04 9.44 8.17
N ALA A 25 -0.09 8.73 8.28
CA ALA A 25 -0.65 7.92 7.19
C ALA A 25 -1.04 8.71 5.94
N ASP A 26 -1.32 10.01 6.08
CA ASP A 26 -1.73 10.87 4.97
C ASP A 26 -0.72 10.88 3.82
N ILE A 27 0.57 10.73 4.11
CA ILE A 27 1.60 10.67 3.06
C ILE A 27 1.38 9.50 2.10
N LEU A 28 0.99 8.32 2.61
CA LEU A 28 0.70 7.17 1.75
C LEU A 28 -0.63 7.36 1.02
N CYS A 29 -1.63 7.93 1.69
CA CYS A 29 -2.91 8.25 1.05
C CYS A 29 -2.70 9.19 -0.13
N ASP A 30 -1.90 10.25 0.03
CA ASP A 30 -1.62 11.23 -1.00
C ASP A 30 -0.77 10.66 -2.14
N VAL A 31 0.23 9.83 -1.82
CA VAL A 31 0.97 9.09 -2.85
C VAL A 31 0.04 8.20 -3.66
N VAL A 32 -0.83 7.40 -3.00
CA VAL A 32 -1.78 6.54 -3.71
C VAL A 32 -2.76 7.37 -4.56
N ARG A 33 -3.22 8.53 -4.09
CA ARG A 33 -4.06 9.45 -4.90
C ARG A 33 -3.32 9.94 -6.14
N GLN A 34 -2.05 10.31 -6.04
CA GLN A 34 -1.23 10.73 -7.18
C GLN A 34 -1.02 9.58 -8.19
N LEU A 35 -0.72 8.38 -7.71
CA LEU A 35 -0.59 7.18 -8.54
C LEU A 35 -1.93 6.86 -9.24
N THR A 36 -3.04 6.97 -8.51
CA THR A 36 -4.38 6.74 -9.03
C THR A 36 -4.74 7.76 -10.11
N ALA A 37 -4.41 9.05 -9.93
CA ALA A 37 -4.70 10.05 -10.95
C ALA A 37 -4.04 9.71 -12.30
N ARG A 38 -2.80 9.19 -12.29
CA ARG A 38 -2.06 8.81 -13.51
C ARG A 38 -2.47 7.45 -14.08
N MET A 39 -2.65 6.45 -13.22
CA MET A 39 -3.11 5.09 -13.52
C MET A 39 -2.41 4.37 -14.69
N ARG A 40 -1.08 4.38 -14.72
CA ARG A 40 -0.28 3.58 -15.66
C ARG A 40 0.09 2.23 -15.05
N GLU A 41 0.65 1.32 -15.84
CA GLU A 41 1.07 -0.01 -15.36
C GLU A 41 2.00 0.03 -14.15
N GLU A 42 2.98 0.94 -14.17
CA GLU A 42 3.88 1.13 -13.02
C GLU A 42 3.15 1.67 -11.78
N ASP A 43 2.10 2.47 -11.96
CA ASP A 43 1.30 3.01 -10.86
C ASP A 43 0.51 1.89 -10.17
N VAL A 44 -0.03 0.93 -10.94
CA VAL A 44 -0.73 -0.25 -10.42
C VAL A 44 0.18 -1.09 -9.54
N GLU A 45 1.42 -1.35 -9.97
CA GLU A 45 2.40 -2.11 -9.18
C GLU A 45 2.74 -1.41 -7.86
N LEU A 46 2.93 -0.09 -7.90
CA LEU A 46 3.27 0.72 -6.71
C LEU A 46 2.08 0.79 -5.73
N ILE A 47 0.84 0.93 -6.22
CA ILE A 47 -0.36 0.88 -5.38
C ILE A 47 -0.50 -0.49 -4.72
N LEU A 48 -0.34 -1.57 -5.49
CA LEU A 48 -0.38 -2.93 -4.97
C LEU A 48 0.66 -3.15 -3.86
N LEU A 49 1.90 -2.66 -4.08
CA LEU A 49 2.98 -2.71 -3.10
C LEU A 49 2.58 -2.01 -1.78
N ILE A 50 2.02 -0.81 -1.84
CA ILE A 50 1.57 -0.06 -0.65
C ILE A 50 0.46 -0.84 0.08
N PHE A 51 -0.56 -1.31 -0.64
CA PHE A 51 -1.68 -2.02 -0.02
C PHE A 51 -1.29 -3.34 0.62
N GLN A 52 -0.35 -4.08 0.03
CA GLN A 52 0.16 -5.33 0.61
C GLN A 52 0.98 -5.11 1.89
N ASN A 53 1.68 -3.98 2.02
CA ASN A 53 2.59 -3.74 3.13
C ASN A 53 2.00 -2.86 4.26
N ALA A 54 1.16 -1.88 3.91
CA ALA A 54 0.58 -0.92 4.84
C ALA A 54 -0.95 -0.94 4.87
N GLY A 55 -1.63 -1.57 3.91
CA GLY A 55 -3.10 -1.50 3.79
C GLY A 55 -3.86 -1.94 5.05
N PHE A 56 -3.47 -3.05 5.68
CA PHE A 56 -4.11 -3.51 6.92
C PHE A 56 -3.77 -2.64 8.13
N HIS A 57 -2.61 -2.00 8.13
CA HIS A 57 -2.27 -1.00 9.16
C HIS A 57 -3.14 0.25 9.01
N LEU A 58 -3.31 0.74 7.78
CA LEU A 58 -4.23 1.84 7.47
C LEU A 58 -5.67 1.46 7.84
N ARG A 59 -6.08 0.20 7.61
CA ARG A 59 -7.42 -0.25 8.00
C ARG A 59 -7.64 -0.20 9.51
N ALA A 60 -6.64 -0.62 10.28
CA ALA A 60 -6.74 -0.67 11.74
C ALA A 60 -6.77 0.73 12.37
N ASN A 61 -6.03 1.69 11.80
CA ASN A 61 -5.80 3.00 12.44
C ASN A 61 -6.49 4.17 11.73
N HIS A 62 -6.76 4.06 10.43
CA HIS A 62 -7.33 5.11 9.56
C HIS A 62 -8.44 4.56 8.64
N PRO A 63 -9.49 3.91 9.18
CA PRO A 63 -10.47 3.17 8.39
C PRO A 63 -11.27 4.02 7.40
N ALA A 64 -11.61 5.26 7.76
CA ALA A 64 -12.35 6.18 6.89
C ALA A 64 -11.51 6.61 5.68
N ALA A 65 -10.29 7.09 5.93
CA ALA A 65 -9.35 7.50 4.88
C ALA A 65 -9.03 6.34 3.91
N LEU A 66 -8.82 5.12 4.45
CA LEU A 66 -8.62 3.95 3.61
C LEU A 66 -9.86 3.63 2.76
N HIS A 67 -11.07 3.70 3.33
CA HIS A 67 -12.29 3.37 2.59
C HIS A 67 -12.51 4.28 1.37
N GLU A 68 -12.31 5.59 1.54
CA GLU A 68 -12.36 6.56 0.46
C GLU A 68 -11.29 6.27 -0.60
N LEU A 69 -10.05 6.04 -0.17
CA LEU A 69 -8.93 5.75 -1.05
C LEU A 69 -9.15 4.48 -1.89
N LEU A 70 -9.63 3.41 -1.26
CA LEU A 70 -9.95 2.15 -1.95
C LEU A 70 -11.07 2.33 -2.99
N SER A 71 -12.03 3.20 -2.71
CA SER A 71 -13.12 3.50 -3.65
C SER A 71 -12.61 4.27 -4.86
N GLU A 72 -11.73 5.25 -4.64
CA GLU A 72 -11.14 6.03 -5.72
C GLU A 72 -10.25 5.17 -6.64
N VAL A 73 -9.37 4.34 -6.06
CA VAL A 73 -8.52 3.42 -6.83
C VAL A 73 -9.37 2.44 -7.65
N GLN A 74 -10.40 1.85 -7.05
CA GLN A 74 -11.27 0.90 -7.74
C GLN A 74 -12.03 1.57 -8.89
N ARG A 75 -12.56 2.79 -8.67
CA ARG A 75 -13.28 3.56 -9.70
C ARG A 75 -12.38 3.83 -10.90
N ARG A 76 -11.18 4.37 -10.65
CA ARG A 76 -10.21 4.69 -11.69
C ARG A 76 -9.71 3.45 -12.44
N ALA A 77 -9.50 2.33 -11.73
CA ALA A 77 -9.08 1.07 -12.34
C ALA A 77 -10.08 0.56 -13.37
N LYS A 78 -11.38 0.68 -13.09
CA LYS A 78 -12.43 0.29 -14.04
C LYS A 78 -12.40 1.17 -15.29
N GLN A 79 -12.33 2.50 -15.12
CA GLN A 79 -12.23 3.44 -16.24
C GLN A 79 -11.02 3.13 -17.15
N ALA A 80 -9.86 2.83 -16.56
CA ALA A 80 -8.65 2.49 -17.30
C ALA A 80 -8.76 1.14 -18.05
N LEU A 81 -9.56 0.19 -17.54
CA LEU A 81 -9.82 -1.10 -18.20
C LEU A 81 -10.87 -0.99 -19.33
N ASP A 82 -11.81 -0.07 -19.19
CA ASP A 82 -12.91 0.16 -20.14
C ASP A 82 -12.47 0.93 -21.39
N GLY A 83 -11.20 1.36 -21.45
CA GLY A 83 -10.58 1.97 -22.63
C GLY A 83 -10.88 3.46 -22.80
N GLU A 84 -11.26 4.15 -21.72
CA GLU A 84 -11.53 5.61 -21.75
C GLU A 84 -10.23 6.46 -21.90
N ASP A 85 -9.04 5.84 -21.91
CA ASP A 85 -7.74 6.51 -22.06
C ASP A 85 -6.92 5.97 -23.27
N ASP A 86 -6.22 6.88 -23.96
CA ASP A 86 -5.49 6.73 -25.23
C ASP A 86 -4.28 5.75 -25.21
N GLY A 87 -4.07 5.03 -24.09
CA GLY A 87 -2.90 4.16 -23.87
C GLY A 87 -3.17 3.03 -22.87
N GLY A 88 -4.37 2.45 -22.91
CA GLY A 88 -4.93 1.53 -21.92
C GLY A 88 -3.98 0.48 -21.32
N ILE A 89 -4.26 0.10 -20.07
CA ILE A 89 -3.47 -0.86 -19.30
C ILE A 89 -3.51 -2.24 -19.98
N THR A 90 -2.34 -2.78 -20.31
CA THR A 90 -2.24 -4.10 -20.96
C THR A 90 -2.20 -5.24 -19.95
N ASP A 91 -1.56 -5.03 -18.79
CA ASP A 91 -1.50 -6.03 -17.72
C ASP A 91 -2.78 -6.07 -16.87
N ARG A 92 -3.81 -6.72 -17.41
CA ARG A 92 -5.08 -6.95 -16.70
C ARG A 92 -4.93 -7.85 -15.47
N THR A 93 -3.95 -8.76 -15.48
CA THR A 93 -3.69 -9.65 -14.34
C THR A 93 -3.29 -8.85 -13.13
N ARG A 94 -2.39 -7.87 -13.32
CA ARG A 94 -1.94 -7.02 -12.21
C ARG A 94 -3.04 -6.14 -11.65
N VAL A 95 -3.86 -5.57 -12.52
CA VAL A 95 -5.04 -4.79 -12.09
C VAL A 95 -5.99 -5.68 -11.28
N GLN A 96 -6.23 -6.92 -11.72
CA GLN A 96 -7.06 -7.86 -10.96
C GLN A 96 -6.47 -8.19 -9.59
N MET A 97 -5.15 -8.42 -9.48
CA MET A 97 -4.48 -8.66 -8.20
C MET A 97 -4.65 -7.47 -7.24
N MET A 98 -4.59 -6.25 -7.75
CA MET A 98 -4.85 -5.03 -6.98
C MET A 98 -6.31 -4.96 -6.53
N LEU A 99 -7.28 -5.23 -7.42
CA LEU A 99 -8.70 -5.27 -7.07
C LEU A 99 -9.01 -6.34 -6.02
N ASP A 100 -8.39 -7.52 -6.12
CA ASP A 100 -8.51 -8.59 -5.12
C ASP A 100 -7.96 -8.15 -3.75
N THR A 101 -6.83 -7.43 -3.76
CA THR A 101 -6.25 -6.85 -2.54
C THR A 101 -7.17 -5.79 -1.93
N ILE A 102 -7.82 -4.96 -2.75
CA ILE A 102 -8.84 -4.00 -2.30
C ILE A 102 -10.01 -4.72 -1.61
N LEU A 103 -10.50 -5.82 -2.21
CA LEU A 103 -11.58 -6.62 -1.61
C LEU A 103 -11.17 -7.24 -0.28
N ASP A 104 -9.95 -7.79 -0.20
CA ASP A 104 -9.39 -8.32 1.05
C ASP A 104 -9.32 -7.22 2.13
N LEU A 105 -8.86 -6.02 1.78
CA LEU A 105 -8.81 -4.89 2.71
C LEU A 105 -10.21 -4.48 3.18
N ARG A 106 -11.18 -4.30 2.28
CA ARG A 106 -12.57 -3.96 2.64
C ARG A 106 -13.18 -4.97 3.61
N ASN A 107 -12.94 -6.25 3.36
CA ASN A 107 -13.48 -7.36 4.14
C ASN A 107 -12.62 -7.74 5.35
N ASN A 108 -11.53 -7.00 5.61
CA ASN A 108 -10.54 -7.33 6.64
C ASN A 108 -9.97 -8.77 6.53
N ARG A 109 -9.86 -9.32 5.31
CA ARG A 109 -9.45 -10.70 5.05
C ARG A 109 -7.93 -10.81 4.84
N GLN A 110 -7.19 -11.12 5.89
CA GLN A 110 -5.75 -11.33 5.81
C GLN A 110 -5.40 -12.74 5.28
N ARG A 111 -4.93 -12.82 4.04
CA ARG A 111 -4.37 -14.05 3.43
C ARG A 111 -2.91 -14.25 3.84
N ALA A 112 -2.40 -15.48 3.71
CA ALA A 112 -1.00 -15.81 4.02
C ALA A 112 0.01 -14.96 3.21
N SER A 113 -0.32 -14.61 1.96
CA SER A 113 0.49 -13.73 1.10
C SER A 113 0.68 -12.32 1.68
N HIS A 114 -0.36 -11.77 2.33
CA HIS A 114 -0.32 -10.44 2.95
C HIS A 114 0.42 -10.45 4.30
N LYS A 115 0.41 -11.60 5.00
CA LYS A 115 1.06 -11.75 6.31
C LYS A 115 2.58 -11.66 6.24
N ALA A 116 3.24 -12.20 5.21
CA ALA A 116 4.70 -12.24 5.16
C ALA A 116 5.38 -10.85 5.13
N GLY A 117 4.76 -9.84 4.50
CA GLY A 117 5.25 -8.45 4.51
C GLY A 117 4.97 -7.74 5.83
N LEU A 118 3.74 -7.87 6.32
CA LEU A 118 3.27 -7.28 7.57
C LEU A 118 4.00 -7.84 8.80
N GLU A 119 4.23 -9.16 8.84
CA GLU A 119 4.93 -9.85 9.93
C GLU A 119 6.36 -9.34 10.08
N ARG A 120 7.10 -9.15 8.98
CA ARG A 120 8.46 -8.59 9.03
C ARG A 120 8.48 -7.20 9.66
N GLY A 121 7.58 -6.31 9.23
CA GLY A 121 7.45 -4.97 9.81
C GLY A 121 7.03 -5.00 11.28
N VAL A 122 6.06 -5.83 11.65
CA VAL A 122 5.60 -5.98 13.05
C VAL A 122 6.69 -6.55 13.95
N GLN A 123 7.46 -7.55 13.48
CA GLN A 123 8.58 -8.11 14.23
C GLN A 123 9.69 -7.08 14.44
N LEU A 124 10.02 -6.31 13.39
CA LEU A 124 10.99 -5.22 13.50
C LEU A 124 10.50 -4.15 14.50
N ARG A 125 9.20 -3.82 14.49
CA ARG A 125 8.62 -2.82 15.41
C ARG A 125 8.75 -3.27 16.86
N LYS A 126 8.36 -4.52 17.12
CA LYS A 126 8.49 -5.14 18.44
C LYS A 126 9.95 -5.17 18.88
N TRP A 127 10.88 -5.44 17.97
CA TRP A 127 12.31 -5.40 18.28
C TRP A 127 12.78 -3.99 18.63
N VAL A 128 12.47 -2.98 17.82
CA VAL A 128 12.84 -1.57 18.07
C VAL A 128 12.30 -1.09 19.42
N ASN A 129 11.02 -1.33 19.70
CA ASN A 129 10.39 -0.93 20.96
C ASN A 129 11.04 -1.60 22.17
N ARG A 130 11.46 -2.86 22.05
CA ARG A 130 12.21 -3.56 23.11
C ARG A 130 13.59 -2.95 23.35
N GLN A 131 14.28 -2.46 22.31
CA GLN A 131 15.57 -1.79 22.50
C GLN A 131 15.39 -0.44 23.17
N ALA A 132 14.41 0.36 22.72
CA ALA A 132 14.10 1.66 23.30
C ALA A 132 13.77 1.57 24.80
N ALA A 133 12.95 0.59 25.20
CA ALA A 133 12.59 0.38 26.60
C ALA A 133 13.81 0.08 27.49
N LYS A 134 14.82 -0.64 26.98
CA LYS A 134 16.05 -0.95 27.72
C LYS A 134 16.97 0.26 27.91
N THR A 135 16.90 1.24 27.01
CA THR A 135 17.74 2.45 27.07
C THR A 135 17.18 3.49 28.05
N THR A 136 15.88 3.45 28.35
CA THR A 136 15.22 4.36 29.30
C THR A 136 15.37 3.94 30.76
N GLU A 137 15.88 2.73 31.04
CA GLU A 137 16.14 2.21 32.41
C GLU A 137 17.57 2.49 32.91
N VAL A 138 18.33 3.39 32.26
CA VAL A 138 19.66 3.87 32.66
C VAL A 138 19.61 5.36 32.94
#